data_AF-K1SKV8-F1
#
_entry.id   AF-K1SKV8-F1
#
_cell.length_a   1.000
_cell.length_b   1.000
_cell.length_c   1.000
_cell.angle_alpha   90.00
_cell.angle_beta   90.00
_cell.angle_gamma   90.00
#
_symmetry.space_group_name_H-M   'P 1'
#
loop_
_entity.id
_entity.type
_entity.pdbx_description
1 polymer ?
#
loop_
_entity_poly.entity_id
_entity_poly.type
_entity_poly.pdbx_seq_one_letter_code
_entity_poly.pdbx_strand_id
1 'polypeptide(L)'
;ASNALLIAHQCPDATQLADFAAWKNTGVHIKKGACAINLLEPGQEYTNQDGTVKTSYKVKKVFDVSQTTALQKHETLVSHDKKLLLNALVDHRPCEIEVSDDLPERVNVLYQPADNKIYVRQGTDAEPLFRGLAQEIAKVHLKQKN
;
A
#
# COMPACT_ATOMS: atom_id res chain seq x y z
N ALA A 1 -6.41 -4.54 -3.71
CA ALA A 1 -5.63 -4.93 -2.51
C ALA A 1 -4.97 -6.31 -2.61
N SER A 2 -5.52 -7.29 -3.35
CA SER A 2 -5.01 -8.68 -3.34
C SER A 2 -3.55 -8.84 -3.78
N ASN A 3 -3.13 -8.18 -4.87
CA ASN A 3 -1.79 -8.38 -5.42
C ASN A 3 -0.68 -7.78 -4.55
N ALA A 4 -0.94 -6.70 -3.82
CA ALA A 4 0.08 -6.09 -2.94
C ALA A 4 0.54 -7.06 -1.85
N LEU A 5 -0.40 -7.75 -1.19
CA LEU A 5 -0.08 -8.78 -0.19
C LEU A 5 0.64 -9.98 -0.81
N LEU A 6 0.18 -10.41 -1.99
CA LEU A 6 0.79 -11.52 -2.71
C LEU A 6 2.24 -11.22 -3.15
N ILE A 7 2.53 -9.99 -3.56
CA ILE A 7 3.88 -9.52 -3.88
C ILE A 7 4.73 -9.50 -2.61
N ALA A 8 4.25 -8.85 -1.54
CA ALA A 8 4.99 -8.73 -0.29
C ALA A 8 5.36 -10.10 0.32
N HIS A 9 4.53 -11.13 0.11
CA HIS A 9 4.85 -12.50 0.55
C HIS A 9 5.94 -13.18 -0.29
N GLN A 10 5.99 -12.93 -1.60
CA GLN A 10 6.92 -13.59 -2.52
C GLN A 10 8.25 -12.84 -2.67
N CYS A 11 8.22 -11.51 -2.59
CA CYS A 11 9.36 -10.61 -2.70
C CYS A 11 9.06 -9.34 -1.87
N PRO A 12 9.39 -9.34 -0.56
CA PRO A 12 9.08 -8.25 0.35
C PRO A 12 9.66 -6.90 -0.07
N ASP A 13 10.84 -6.92 -0.70
CA ASP A 13 11.59 -5.74 -1.13
C ASP A 13 11.31 -5.37 -2.59
N ALA A 14 10.23 -5.90 -3.19
CA ALA A 14 9.87 -5.57 -4.57
C ALA A 14 9.53 -4.08 -4.71
N THR A 15 10.13 -3.43 -5.70
CA THR A 15 10.02 -1.98 -5.96
C THR A 15 9.53 -1.69 -7.38
N GLN A 16 9.89 -2.51 -8.36
CA GLN A 16 9.46 -2.34 -9.73
C GLN A 16 9.26 -3.69 -10.40
N LEU A 17 8.02 -3.98 -10.78
CA LEU A 17 7.62 -5.24 -11.37
C LEU A 17 7.35 -5.10 -12.87
N ALA A 18 7.88 -6.01 -13.67
CA ALA A 18 7.47 -6.17 -15.07
C ALA A 18 7.55 -7.64 -15.50
N ASP A 19 6.83 -8.00 -16.56
CA ASP A 19 6.97 -9.33 -17.16
C ASP A 19 8.27 -9.44 -17.99
N PHE A 20 8.59 -10.67 -18.41
CA PHE A 20 9.80 -10.95 -19.17
C PHE A 20 9.90 -10.12 -20.47
N ALA A 21 8.78 -9.95 -21.18
CA ALA A 21 8.76 -9.22 -22.44
C ALA A 21 9.02 -7.72 -22.21
N ALA A 22 8.38 -7.14 -21.19
CA ALA A 22 8.58 -5.75 -20.81
C ALA A 22 10.05 -5.47 -20.45
N TRP A 23 10.69 -6.31 -19.63
CA TRP A 23 12.11 -6.16 -19.31
C TRP A 23 13.01 -6.31 -20.53
N LYS A 24 12.75 -7.31 -21.37
CA LYS A 24 13.52 -7.52 -22.59
C LYS A 24 13.43 -6.33 -23.55
N ASN A 25 12.25 -5.72 -23.67
CA ASN A 25 12.02 -4.54 -24.50
C ASN A 25 12.79 -3.31 -24.01
N THR A 26 13.14 -3.24 -22.72
CA THR A 26 14.01 -2.19 -22.16
C THR A 26 15.50 -2.56 -22.18
N GLY A 27 15.89 -3.64 -22.87
CA GLY A 27 17.28 -4.14 -22.91
C GLY A 27 17.76 -4.79 -21.60
N VAL A 28 16.86 -5.01 -20.66
CA VAL A 28 17.14 -5.58 -19.34
C VAL A 28 16.84 -7.08 -19.36
N HIS A 29 17.73 -7.88 -18.77
CA HIS A 29 17.61 -9.33 -18.76
C HIS A 29 17.32 -9.84 -17.35
N ILE A 30 16.54 -10.91 -17.24
CA ILE A 30 16.32 -11.58 -15.96
C ILE A 30 17.57 -12.38 -15.57
N LYS A 31 18.02 -12.25 -14.31
CA LYS A 31 19.15 -13.02 -13.79
C LYS A 31 18.85 -14.51 -13.82
N LYS A 32 19.87 -15.32 -14.14
CA LYS A 32 19.73 -16.78 -14.15
C LYS A 32 19.33 -17.29 -12.76
N GLY A 33 18.30 -18.13 -12.70
CA GLY A 33 17.80 -18.70 -11.44
C GLY A 33 16.82 -17.82 -10.67
N ALA A 34 16.43 -16.64 -11.19
CA ALA A 34 15.42 -15.82 -10.55
C ALA A 34 14.03 -16.49 -10.56
N CYS A 35 13.36 -16.48 -9.40
CA CYS A 35 12.00 -16.97 -9.25
C CYS A 35 10.98 -15.90 -9.65
N ALA A 36 10.06 -16.23 -10.55
CA ALA A 36 8.98 -15.31 -10.94
C ALA A 36 7.99 -15.08 -9.79
N ILE A 37 7.55 -13.83 -9.65
CA ILE A 37 6.48 -13.40 -8.74
C ILE A 37 5.14 -13.61 -9.45
N ASN A 38 4.19 -14.22 -8.74
CA ASN A 38 2.83 -14.42 -9.25
C ASN A 38 1.97 -13.18 -9.01
N LEU A 39 1.29 -12.74 -10.06
CA LEU A 39 0.26 -11.70 -10.03
C LEU A 39 -1.07 -12.30 -10.47
N LEU A 40 -2.16 -12.00 -9.77
CA LEU A 40 -3.50 -12.40 -10.17
C LEU A 40 -4.12 -11.31 -11.02
N GLU A 41 -4.45 -11.62 -12.27
CA GLU A 41 -5.18 -10.73 -13.17
C GLU A 41 -6.61 -11.25 -13.34
N PRO A 42 -7.65 -10.40 -13.16
CA PRO A 42 -9.00 -10.78 -13.49
C PRO A 42 -9.06 -11.10 -14.99
N GLY A 43 -9.53 -12.30 -15.30
CA GLY A 43 -9.77 -12.78 -16.65
C GLY A 43 -11.21 -12.55 -17.07
N GLN A 44 -11.71 -13.41 -17.95
CA GLN A 44 -13.08 -13.34 -18.45
C GLN A 44 -14.09 -13.75 -17.37
N GLU A 45 -15.28 -13.16 -17.48
CA GLU A 45 -16.45 -13.61 -16.75
C GLU A 45 -17.00 -14.90 -17.39
N TYR A 46 -17.47 -15.81 -16.56
CA TYR A 46 -18.12 -17.04 -17.00
C TYR A 46 -19.35 -17.30 -16.15
N THR A 47 -20.36 -17.93 -16.75
CA THR A 47 -21.57 -18.33 -16.04
C THR A 47 -21.40 -19.74 -15.52
N ASN A 48 -21.54 -19.89 -14.21
CA ASN A 48 -21.57 -21.18 -13.54
C ASN A 48 -22.82 -21.97 -13.93
N GLN A 49 -22.80 -23.27 -13.67
CA GLN A 49 -23.94 -24.17 -13.91
C GLN A 49 -25.21 -23.78 -13.13
N ASP A 50 -25.05 -23.05 -12.02
CA ASP A 50 -26.12 -22.50 -11.19
C ASP A 50 -26.67 -21.15 -11.70
N GLY A 51 -26.19 -20.67 -12.87
CA GLY A 51 -26.58 -19.39 -13.46
C GLY A 51 -25.85 -18.17 -12.89
N THR A 52 -24.95 -18.33 -11.91
CA THR A 52 -24.19 -17.21 -11.33
C THR A 52 -23.02 -16.79 -12.22
N VAL A 53 -22.81 -15.50 -12.40
CA VAL A 53 -21.65 -14.97 -13.14
C VAL A 53 -20.45 -14.84 -12.20
N LYS A 54 -19.30 -15.40 -12.59
CA LYS A 54 -18.05 -15.33 -11.84
C LYS A 54 -16.91 -14.82 -12.71
N THR A 55 -15.97 -14.09 -12.12
CA THR A 55 -14.74 -13.66 -12.78
C THR A 55 -13.66 -14.73 -12.61
N SER A 56 -13.07 -15.17 -13.72
CA SER A 56 -11.88 -16.04 -13.68
C SER A 56 -10.65 -15.24 -13.25
N TYR A 57 -9.63 -15.89 -12.68
CA TYR A 57 -8.34 -15.25 -12.38
C TYR A 57 -7.22 -16.01 -13.05
N LYS A 58 -6.39 -15.29 -13.79
CA LYS A 58 -5.18 -15.83 -14.44
C LYS A 58 -3.96 -15.45 -13.62
N VAL A 59 -3.01 -16.38 -13.52
CA VAL A 59 -1.69 -16.09 -12.97
C VAL A 59 -0.80 -15.51 -14.06
N LYS A 60 -0.34 -14.28 -13.86
CA LYS A 60 0.74 -13.65 -14.63
C LYS A 60 2.06 -13.75 -13.87
N LYS A 61 3.13 -13.99 -14.61
CA LYS A 61 4.51 -14.08 -14.07
C LYS A 61 5.23 -12.76 -14.31
N VAL A 62 5.73 -12.16 -13.25
CA VAL A 62 6.52 -10.92 -13.28
C VAL A 62 7.80 -11.08 -12.48
N PHE A 63 8.73 -10.14 -12.66
CA PHE A 63 10.02 -10.10 -11.98
C PHE A 63 10.24 -8.69 -11.45
N ASP A 64 10.81 -8.61 -10.24
CA ASP A 64 11.27 -7.35 -9.69
C ASP A 64 12.59 -6.91 -10.34
N VAL A 65 12.83 -5.59 -10.40
CA VAL A 65 14.08 -5.00 -10.93
C VAL A 65 15.34 -5.58 -10.28
N SER A 66 15.30 -5.91 -8.98
CA SER A 66 16.41 -6.56 -8.26
C SER A 66 16.78 -7.94 -8.82
N GLN A 67 15.83 -8.61 -9.47
CA GLN A 67 16.00 -9.91 -10.12
C GLN A 67 16.52 -9.80 -11.56
N THR A 68 16.84 -8.59 -12.02
CA THR A 68 17.30 -8.31 -13.38
C THR A 68 18.73 -7.80 -13.43
N THR A 69 19.27 -7.65 -14.64
CA THR A 69 20.57 -7.01 -14.91
C THR A 69 20.51 -5.49 -14.92
N ALA A 70 19.36 -4.88 -14.63
CA ALA A 70 19.26 -3.42 -14.57
C ALA A 70 20.24 -2.89 -13.52
N LEU A 71 20.92 -1.78 -13.85
CA LEU A 71 21.67 -1.03 -12.86
C LEU A 71 20.65 -0.51 -11.83
N GLN A 72 20.76 -0.97 -10.59
CA GLN A 72 19.97 -0.41 -9.50
C GLN A 72 20.38 1.07 -9.39
N LYS A 73 19.49 1.97 -9.83
CA LYS A 73 19.57 3.34 -9.37
C LYS A 73 19.33 3.26 -7.88
N HIS A 74 20.36 3.49 -7.08
CA HIS A 74 20.16 3.74 -5.66
C HIS A 74 19.12 4.86 -5.56
N GLU A 75 17.98 4.55 -4.93
CA GLU A 75 17.03 5.58 -4.55
C GLU A 75 17.84 6.63 -3.80
N THR A 76 17.79 7.86 -4.29
CA THR A 76 18.32 8.97 -3.53
C THR A 76 17.49 8.96 -2.26
N LEU A 77 18.12 8.74 -1.10
CA LEU A 77 17.44 8.87 0.19
C LEU A 77 17.04 10.34 0.33
N VAL A 78 15.88 10.70 -0.23
CA VAL A 78 15.31 12.02 -0.08
C VAL A 78 14.80 12.06 1.35
N SER A 79 15.55 12.72 2.22
CA SER A 79 15.07 13.06 3.55
C SER A 79 13.93 14.07 3.38
N HIS A 80 12.70 13.61 3.59
CA HIS A 80 11.53 14.47 3.55
C HIS A 80 11.37 15.14 4.92
N ASP A 81 11.03 16.43 4.93
CA ASP A 81 10.69 17.13 6.17
C ASP A 81 9.48 16.44 6.81
N LYS A 82 9.63 15.97 8.06
CA LYS A 82 8.57 15.29 8.82
C LYS A 82 7.31 16.16 8.95
N LYS A 83 7.46 17.48 9.02
CA LYS A 83 6.32 18.42 9.06
C LYS A 83 5.57 18.46 7.73
N LEU A 84 6.30 18.44 6.62
CA LEU A 84 5.70 18.41 5.28
C LEU A 84 4.87 17.13 5.10
N LEU A 85 5.41 15.97 5.49
CA LEU A 85 4.70 14.70 5.43
C LEU A 85 3.42 14.71 6.29
N LEU A 86 3.51 15.25 7.50
CA LEU A 86 2.36 15.36 8.40
C LEU A 86 1.28 16.29 7.83
N ASN A 87 1.69 17.45 7.30
CA ASN A 87 0.78 18.39 6.67
C ASN A 87 0.06 17.76 5.48
N ALA A 88 0.75 16.95 4.66
CA ALA A 88 0.12 16.25 3.54
C ALA A 88 -0.97 15.27 3.99
N LEU A 89 -0.77 14.55 5.10
CA LEU A 89 -1.82 13.69 5.68
C LEU A 89 -3.02 14.49 6.18
N VAL A 90 -2.76 15.63 6.84
CA VAL A 90 -3.79 16.49 7.43
C VAL A 90 -4.58 17.25 6.36
N ASP A 91 -3.95 17.59 5.23
CA ASP A 91 -4.61 18.27 4.10
C ASP A 91 -5.62 17.34 3.41
N HIS A 92 -5.27 16.06 3.24
CA HIS A 92 -6.15 15.04 2.67
C HIS A 92 -7.01 14.29 3.72
N ARG A 93 -7.33 14.94 4.85
CA ARG A 93 -8.08 14.31 5.93
C ARG A 93 -9.52 13.99 5.49
N PRO A 94 -10.02 12.76 5.71
CA PRO A 94 -11.38 12.35 5.35
C PRO A 94 -12.43 12.88 6.33
N CYS A 95 -12.01 13.37 7.50
CA CYS A 95 -12.84 13.93 8.54
C CYS A 95 -12.03 14.93 9.39
N GLU A 96 -12.69 15.59 10.33
CA GLU A 96 -12.03 16.54 11.24
C GLU A 96 -10.97 15.85 12.12
N ILE A 97 -9.85 16.54 12.36
CA ILE A 97 -8.78 16.09 13.25
C ILE A 97 -8.70 17.10 14.40
N GLU A 98 -8.78 16.62 15.63
CA GLU A 98 -8.83 17.44 16.85
C GLU A 98 -7.77 16.98 17.86
N VAL A 99 -7.15 17.93 18.56
CA VAL A 99 -6.19 17.61 19.63
C VAL A 99 -6.96 17.40 20.93
N SER A 100 -6.76 16.27 21.59
CA SER A 100 -7.41 15.92 22.87
C SER A 100 -6.49 15.09 23.75
N ASP A 101 -6.48 15.38 25.05
CA ASP A 101 -5.80 14.57 26.05
C ASP A 101 -6.68 13.42 26.60
N ASP A 102 -7.98 13.45 26.28
CA ASP A 102 -8.97 12.43 26.64
C ASP A 102 -8.89 11.22 25.69
N LEU A 103 -7.73 10.59 25.68
CA LEU A 103 -7.45 9.38 24.92
C LEU A 103 -7.06 8.24 25.88
N PRO A 104 -7.37 6.97 25.54
CA PRO A 104 -6.93 5.83 26.32
C PRO A 104 -5.40 5.82 26.51
N GLU A 105 -4.96 5.23 27.62
CA GLU A 105 -3.54 5.12 27.93
C GLU A 105 -2.81 4.40 26.78
N ARG A 106 -1.65 4.94 26.37
CA ARG A 106 -0.82 4.44 25.25
C ARG A 106 -1.43 4.60 23.84
N VAL A 107 -2.58 5.26 23.71
CA VAL A 107 -3.16 5.65 22.41
C VAL A 107 -2.83 7.11 22.14
N ASN A 108 -2.22 7.37 20.97
CA ASN A 108 -1.84 8.71 20.53
C ASN A 108 -2.77 9.28 19.45
N VAL A 109 -3.43 8.40 18.69
CA VAL A 109 -4.36 8.78 17.62
C VAL A 109 -5.52 7.80 17.63
N LEU A 110 -6.75 8.29 17.56
CA LEU A 110 -7.96 7.46 17.59
C LEU A 110 -9.05 8.07 16.72
N TYR A 111 -9.56 7.30 15.76
CA TYR A 111 -10.82 7.63 15.11
C TYR A 111 -12.00 7.26 15.99
N GLN A 112 -12.87 8.22 16.27
CA GLN A 112 -14.11 8.04 17.01
C GLN A 112 -15.30 8.07 16.05
N PRO A 113 -15.99 6.92 15.85
CA PRO A 113 -17.10 6.85 14.89
C PRO A 113 -18.33 7.66 15.30
N ALA A 114 -18.56 7.86 16.59
CA ALA A 114 -19.72 8.58 17.10
C ALA A 114 -19.71 10.05 16.66
N ASP A 115 -18.53 10.67 16.71
CA ASP A 115 -18.34 12.08 16.37
C ASP A 115 -17.85 12.28 14.94
N ASN A 116 -17.48 11.18 14.26
CA ASN A 116 -16.80 11.17 12.97
C ASN A 116 -15.55 12.07 12.96
N LYS A 117 -14.71 11.95 14.00
CA LYS A 117 -13.48 12.72 14.18
C LYS A 117 -12.29 11.84 14.49
N ILE A 118 -11.09 12.31 14.16
CA ILE A 118 -9.83 11.71 14.62
C ILE A 118 -9.26 12.58 15.72
N TYR A 119 -9.06 11.99 16.90
CA TYR A 119 -8.43 12.63 18.04
C TYR A 119 -6.95 12.33 18.08
N VAL A 120 -6.14 13.35 18.40
CA VAL A 120 -4.68 13.26 18.50
C VAL A 120 -4.23 13.73 19.89
N ARG A 121 -3.40 12.92 20.56
CA ARG A 121 -2.83 13.27 21.86
C ARG A 121 -1.81 14.39 21.72
N GLN A 122 -1.92 15.40 22.59
CA GLN A 122 -0.97 16.51 22.60
C GLN A 122 0.44 16.01 22.93
N GLY A 123 1.46 16.61 22.28
CA GLY A 123 2.87 16.27 22.52
C GLY A 123 3.33 14.95 21.89
N THR A 124 2.51 14.31 21.04
CA THR A 124 2.94 13.12 20.30
C THR A 124 4.05 13.46 19.30
N ASP A 125 5.16 12.73 19.34
CA ASP A 125 6.25 12.85 18.37
C ASP A 125 5.79 12.59 16.93
N ALA A 126 6.46 13.24 15.97
CA ALA A 126 6.05 13.24 14.56
C ALA A 126 5.93 11.83 13.94
N GLU A 127 6.80 10.89 14.31
CA GLU A 127 6.79 9.52 13.77
C GLU A 127 5.61 8.66 14.28
N PRO A 128 5.41 8.52 15.60
CA PRO A 128 4.20 7.89 16.13
C PRO A 128 2.92 8.56 15.63
N LEU A 129 2.92 9.89 15.51
CA LEU A 129 1.78 10.65 15.02
C LEU A 129 1.46 10.33 13.55
N PHE A 130 2.46 10.36 12.67
CA PHE A 130 2.28 10.05 11.25
C PHE A 130 1.71 8.63 11.06
N ARG A 131 2.29 7.63 11.75
CA ARG A 131 1.81 6.24 11.68
C ARG A 131 0.37 6.11 12.19
N GLY A 132 0.05 6.73 13.33
CA GLY A 132 -1.29 6.70 13.91
C GLY A 132 -2.32 7.35 12.99
N LEU A 133 -2.03 8.55 12.48
CA LEU A 133 -2.91 9.25 11.53
C LEU A 133 -3.13 8.44 10.26
N ALA A 134 -2.07 7.89 9.66
CA ALA A 134 -2.20 7.06 8.45
C ALA A 134 -3.12 5.85 8.69
N GLN A 135 -3.02 5.20 9.85
CA GLN A 135 -3.87 4.07 10.22
C GLN A 135 -5.33 4.49 10.41
N GLU A 136 -5.60 5.54 11.17
CA GLU A 136 -6.96 6.01 11.43
C GLU A 136 -7.64 6.56 10.16
N ILE A 137 -6.91 7.33 9.35
CA ILE A 137 -7.38 7.80 8.03
C ILE A 137 -7.76 6.61 7.14
N ALA A 138 -6.95 5.55 7.11
CA ALA A 138 -7.26 4.35 6.34
C ALA A 138 -8.54 3.66 6.84
N LYS A 139 -8.76 3.59 8.17
CA LYS A 139 -10.00 3.04 8.74
C LYS A 139 -11.24 3.84 8.31
N VAL A 140 -11.16 5.17 8.31
CA VAL A 140 -12.26 6.04 7.85
C VAL A 140 -12.61 5.75 6.39
N HIS A 141 -11.61 5.71 5.50
CA HIS A 141 -11.82 5.43 4.08
C HIS A 141 -12.41 4.03 3.83
N LEU A 142 -12.01 3.03 4.62
CA LEU A 142 -12.57 1.68 4.52
C LEU A 142 -14.03 1.62 4.95
N LYS A 143 -14.45 2.40 5.95
CA LYS A 143 -15.86 2.51 6.33
C LYS A 143 -16.70 3.19 5.25
N GLN A 144 -16.17 4.22 4.59
CA GLN A 144 -16.90 4.97 3.55
C GLN A 144 -17.10 4.19 2.23
N LYS A 145 -16.33 3.12 2.01
CA LYS A 145 -16.41 2.29 0.79
C LYS A 145 -17.41 1.12 0.88
N ASN A 146 -18.00 0.89 2.05
CA ASN A 146 -19.04 -0.12 2.29
C ASN A 146 -20.41 0.55 2.41
#